data_AF-A0A8J2PLW2-F1
#
_entry.id   AF-A0A8J2PLW2-F1
#
_cell.length_a   1.000
_cell.length_b   1.000
_cell.length_c   1.000
_cell.angle_alpha   90.00
_cell.angle_beta   90.00
_cell.angle_gamma   90.00
#
_symmetry.space_group_name_H-M   'P 1'
#
loop_
_entity.id
_entity.type
_entity.pdbx_description
1 polymer ?
#
loop_
_entity_poly.entity_id
_entity_poly.type
_entity_poly.pdbx_seq_one_letter_code
_entity_poly.pdbx_strand_id
1 'polypeptide(L)'
;MIYMRGNRFDYDQWALLGNPGWSYEDVLPYFIKAERQADLHLAGDRLHHGTRGPLVVKTQAMRTPLMHAFMKAGQFMGYETGDPNGFVQS
;
A
#
# COMPACT_ATOMS: atom_id res chain seq x y z
N MET A 1 12.97 0.79 7.47
CA MET A 1 12.45 -0.20 6.51
C MET A 1 11.21 0.38 5.85
N ILE A 2 11.06 0.19 4.54
CA ILE A 2 9.92 0.67 3.75
C ILE A 2 9.11 -0.55 3.31
N TYR A 3 7.79 -0.48 3.44
CA TYR A 3 6.86 -1.47 2.90
C TYR A 3 5.99 -0.79 1.84
N MET A 4 5.99 -1.35 0.62
CA MET A 4 5.26 -0.83 -0.53
C MET A 4 4.95 -1.99 -1.47
N ARG A 5 3.74 -2.02 -2.02
CA ARG A 5 3.31 -2.96 -3.06
C ARG A 5 3.50 -2.33 -4.45
N GLY A 6 3.55 -3.15 -5.48
CA GLY A 6 3.55 -2.65 -6.87
C GLY A 6 2.20 -2.01 -7.23
N ASN A 7 2.19 -1.19 -8.29
CA ASN A 7 0.94 -0.64 -8.80
C ASN A 7 0.14 -1.74 -9.50
N ARG A 8 -1.20 -1.68 -9.41
CA ARG A 8 -2.10 -2.60 -10.12
C ARG A 8 -1.77 -2.71 -11.60
N PHE A 9 -1.46 -1.58 -12.24
CA PHE A 9 -1.15 -1.52 -13.67
C PHE A 9 0.07 -2.39 -14.02
N ASP A 10 1.08 -2.47 -13.15
CA ASP A 10 2.28 -3.28 -13.40
C ASP A 10 1.93 -4.77 -13.48
N TYR A 11 1.11 -5.25 -12.53
CA TYR A 11 0.65 -6.65 -12.49
C TYR A 11 -0.27 -7.00 -13.66
N ASP A 12 -1.24 -6.14 -13.94
CA ASP A 12 -2.17 -6.33 -15.05
C ASP A 12 -1.40 -6.32 -16.39
N GLN A 13 -0.39 -5.46 -16.54
CA GLN A 13 0.50 -5.46 -17.71
C GLN A 13 1.30 -6.76 -17.81
N TRP A 14 1.82 -7.31 -16.70
CA TRP A 14 2.53 -8.59 -16.73
C TRP A 14 1.64 -9.74 -17.21
N ALA A 15 0.39 -9.78 -16.75
CA ALA A 15 -0.58 -10.75 -17.23
C ALA A 15 -0.83 -10.62 -18.75
N LEU A 16 -0.98 -9.37 -19.24
CA LEU A 16 -1.15 -9.09 -20.67
C LEU A 16 0.07 -9.48 -21.52
N LEU A 17 1.28 -9.43 -20.95
CA LEU A 17 2.51 -9.87 -21.61
C LEU A 17 2.70 -11.39 -21.62
N GLY A 18 1.67 -12.16 -21.28
CA GLY A 18 1.66 -13.62 -21.37
C GLY A 18 2.02 -14.35 -20.08
N ASN A 19 1.90 -13.69 -18.92
CA ASN A 19 2.12 -14.29 -17.60
C ASN A 19 0.78 -14.54 -16.88
N PRO A 20 0.02 -15.59 -17.21
CA PRO A 20 -1.26 -15.86 -16.55
C PRO A 20 -1.06 -16.07 -15.05
N GLY A 21 -2.01 -15.59 -14.24
CA GLY A 21 -1.93 -15.64 -12.77
C GLY A 21 -1.13 -14.49 -12.14
N TRP A 22 -0.64 -13.53 -12.93
CA TRP A 22 0.07 -12.34 -12.44
C TRP A 22 -0.75 -11.06 -12.47
N SER A 23 -2.05 -11.12 -12.77
CA SER A 23 -2.90 -9.92 -12.69
C SER A 23 -2.98 -9.43 -11.24
N TYR A 24 -3.34 -8.17 -11.03
CA TYR A 24 -3.44 -7.63 -9.68
C TYR A 24 -4.44 -8.42 -8.81
N GLU A 25 -5.55 -8.84 -9.43
CA GLU A 25 -6.57 -9.66 -8.77
C GLU A 25 -6.02 -11.02 -8.31
N ASP A 26 -5.14 -11.64 -9.11
CA ASP A 26 -4.53 -12.92 -8.77
C ASP A 26 -3.52 -12.79 -7.61
N VAL A 27 -2.75 -11.70 -7.56
CA VAL A 27 -1.67 -11.52 -6.57
C VAL A 27 -2.14 -10.86 -5.27
N LEU A 28 -3.18 -10.03 -5.30
CA LEU A 28 -3.71 -9.30 -4.13
C LEU A 28 -4.00 -10.20 -2.92
N PRO A 29 -4.62 -11.40 -3.06
CA PRO A 29 -4.84 -12.31 -1.94
C PRO A 29 -3.55 -12.72 -1.22
N TYR A 30 -2.42 -12.79 -1.93
CA TYR A 30 -1.13 -13.13 -1.34
C TYR A 30 -0.56 -11.96 -0.53
N PHE A 31 -0.73 -10.71 -0.99
CA PHE A 31 -0.37 -9.54 -0.20
C PHE A 31 -1.19 -9.45 1.09
N ILE A 32 -2.51 -9.65 1.00
CA ILE A 32 -3.42 -9.69 2.16
C ILE A 32 -3.03 -10.83 3.10
N LYS A 33 -2.68 -12.02 2.58
CA LYS A 33 -2.26 -13.15 3.41
C LYS A 33 -0.94 -12.88 4.14
N ALA A 34 0.02 -12.22 3.48
CA ALA A 34 1.34 -11.95 4.05
C ALA A 34 1.31 -10.84 5.11
N GLU A 35 0.45 -9.85 4.94
CA GLU A 35 0.40 -8.65 5.78
C GLU A 35 -0.38 -8.84 7.09
N ARG A 36 0.13 -8.18 8.14
CA ARG A 36 -0.58 -7.81 9.35
C ARG A 36 -0.47 -6.30 9.55
N GLN A 37 -1.43 -5.58 8.99
CA GLN A 37 -1.60 -4.15 9.14
C GLN A 37 -1.99 -3.83 10.59
N ALA A 38 -1.16 -3.06 11.28
CA ALA A 38 -1.35 -2.72 12.68
C ALA A 38 -1.95 -1.32 12.89
N ASP A 39 -1.97 -0.48 11.85
CA ASP A 39 -2.65 0.81 11.92
C ASP A 39 -4.16 0.63 11.78
N LEU A 40 -4.92 0.92 12.84
CA LEU A 40 -6.35 0.63 12.93
C LEU A 40 -7.19 1.27 11.82
N HIS A 41 -6.82 2.48 11.39
CA HIS A 41 -7.52 3.20 10.31
C HIS A 41 -7.35 2.53 8.93
N LEU A 42 -6.25 1.80 8.71
CA LEU A 42 -6.00 1.03 7.48
C LEU A 42 -6.50 -0.41 7.61
N ALA A 43 -6.39 -1.01 8.79
CA ALA A 43 -6.87 -2.36 9.08
C ALA A 43 -8.40 -2.51 8.95
N GLY A 44 -9.14 -1.40 8.84
CA GLY A 44 -10.57 -1.38 8.49
C GLY A 44 -10.84 -1.76 7.04
N ASP A 45 -9.92 -1.48 6.11
CA ASP A 45 -10.04 -1.86 4.71
C ASP A 45 -9.61 -3.32 4.51
N ARG A 46 -10.56 -4.22 4.75
CA ARG A 46 -10.37 -5.67 4.60
C ARG A 46 -10.28 -6.13 3.15
N LEU A 47 -10.62 -5.27 2.18
CA LEU A 47 -10.49 -5.58 0.76
C LEU A 47 -9.05 -5.48 0.30
N HIS A 48 -8.25 -4.59 0.92
CA HIS A 48 -6.86 -4.37 0.52
C HIS A 48 -5.84 -4.77 1.59
N HIS A 49 -6.22 -4.94 2.87
CA HIS A 49 -5.26 -5.27 3.94
C HIS A 49 -5.53 -6.56 4.71
N GLY A 50 -4.42 -7.23 5.03
CA GLY A 50 -4.38 -8.35 5.96
C GLY A 50 -4.20 -7.91 7.40
N THR A 51 -4.78 -8.64 8.35
CA THR A 51 -4.57 -8.38 9.79
C THR A 51 -4.05 -9.60 10.55
N ARG A 52 -3.63 -10.64 9.84
CA ARG A 52 -3.25 -11.94 10.44
C ARG A 52 -1.94 -12.49 9.91
N GLY A 53 -1.39 -11.92 8.85
CA GLY A 53 -0.15 -12.39 8.23
C GLY A 53 1.06 -12.31 9.16
N PRO A 54 2.19 -12.91 8.75
CA PRO A 54 3.43 -12.87 9.52
C PRO A 54 4.13 -11.50 9.47
N LEU A 55 3.90 -10.68 8.44
CA LEU A 55 4.59 -9.41 8.26
C LEU A 55 3.83 -8.27 8.96
N VAL A 56 4.34 -7.76 10.07
CA VAL A 56 3.75 -6.59 10.72
C VAL A 56 4.08 -5.32 9.95
N VAL A 57 3.05 -4.65 9.45
CA VAL A 57 3.15 -3.36 8.76
C VAL A 57 2.50 -2.30 9.63
N LYS A 58 3.20 -1.19 9.83
CA LYS A 58 2.71 -0.03 10.58
C LYS A 58 3.42 1.24 10.15
N THR A 59 2.75 2.37 10.30
CA THR A 59 3.34 3.70 10.13
C THR A 59 4.44 3.90 11.16
N GLN A 60 5.51 4.59 10.74
CA GLN A 60 6.57 4.96 11.67
C GLN A 60 6.03 5.84 12.79
N ALA A 61 6.30 5.45 14.04
CA ALA A 61 5.86 6.19 15.22
C ALA A 61 6.63 7.50 15.39
N MET A 62 7.91 7.54 14.99
CA MET A 62 8.71 8.75 15.06
C MET A 62 8.36 9.69 13.91
N ARG A 63 7.84 10.87 14.26
CA ARG A 63 7.56 11.94 13.32
C ARG A 63 8.53 13.09 13.57
N THR A 64 9.36 13.42 12.58
CA THR A 64 10.28 14.55 12.67
C THR A 64 9.64 15.82 12.11
N PRO A 65 10.08 17.02 12.53
CA PRO A 65 9.64 18.28 11.92
C PRO A 65 9.84 18.32 10.41
N LEU A 66 10.94 17.72 9.92
CA LEU A 66 11.23 17.60 8.49
C LEU A 66 10.17 16.78 7.76
N MET A 67 9.75 15.64 8.32
CA MET A 67 8.69 14.82 7.73
C MET A 67 7.38 15.60 7.63
N HIS A 68 7.02 16.37 8.66
CA HIS A 68 5.83 17.22 8.61
C HIS A 68 5.94 18.33 7.56
N ALA A 69 7.11 18.97 7.45
CA ALA A 69 7.35 20.00 6.43
C ALA A 69 7.24 19.42 5.01
N PHE A 70 7.79 18.22 4.79
CA PHE A 70 7.71 17.51 3.52
C PHE A 70 6.27 17.18 3.12
N MET A 71 5.49 16.60 4.05
CA MET A 71 4.08 16.29 3.79
C MET A 71 3.25 17.54 3.48
N LYS A 72 3.49 18.64 4.21
CA LYS A 72 2.83 19.93 3.95
C LYS A 72 3.20 20.49 2.58
N ALA A 73 4.47 20.43 2.19
CA ALA A 73 4.90 20.90 0.86
C ALA A 73 4.21 20.12 -0.27
N GLY A 74 4.06 18.80 -0.12
CA GLY A 74 3.29 17.97 -1.05
C GLY A 74 1.84 18.45 -1.18
N GLN A 75 1.17 18.67 -0.06
CA GLN A 75 -0.20 19.20 -0.04
C GLN A 75 -0.30 20.59 -0.69
N PHE A 76 0.68 21.48 -0.46
CA PHE A 76 0.73 22.81 -1.11
C PHE A 76 0.90 22.72 -2.63
N MET A 77 1.56 21.68 -3.13
CA MET A 77 1.69 21.42 -4.57
C MET A 77 0.47 20.70 -5.16
N GLY A 78 -0.55 20.40 -4.35
CA GLY A 78 -1.78 19.74 -4.78
C GLY A 78 -1.73 18.21 -4.73
N TYR A 79 -0.72 17.61 -4.09
CA TYR A 79 -0.67 16.15 -3.90
C TYR A 79 -1.55 15.72 -2.72
N GLU A 80 -2.37 14.70 -2.96
CA GLU A 80 -3.19 14.09 -1.92
C GLU A 80 -2.38 13.16 -1.02
N THR A 81 -2.80 13.04 0.24
CA THR A 81 -2.25 12.09 1.19
C THR A 81 -3.22 10.95 1.37
N GLY A 82 -2.75 9.71 1.25
CA GLY A 82 -3.59 8.53 1.39
C GLY A 82 -2.76 7.28 1.65
N ASP A 83 -3.42 6.14 1.54
CA ASP A 83 -2.77 4.84 1.60
C ASP A 83 -2.29 4.42 0.19
N PRO A 84 -0.97 4.36 -0.05
CA PRO A 84 -0.44 3.96 -1.36
C PRO A 84 -0.68 2.48 -1.69
N ASN A 85 -1.09 1.65 -0.71
CA ASN A 85 -1.39 0.24 -0.89
C ASN A 85 -2.91 -0.07 -0.94
N GLY A 86 -3.74 0.96 -0.95
CA GLY A 86 -5.20 0.88 -0.93
C GLY A 86 -5.82 0.87 -2.32
N PHE A 87 -7.13 1.19 -2.39
CA PHE A 87 -7.88 1.20 -3.65
C PHE A 87 -7.35 2.22 -4.66
N VAL A 88 -7.08 3.45 -4.22
CA VAL A 88 -6.50 4.50 -5.05
C VAL A 88 -4.99 4.48 -4.85
N GLN A 89 -4.26 4.13 -5.90
CA GLN A 89 -2.80 4.13 -5.93
C GLN A 89 -2.33 5.39 -6.65
N SER A 90 -2.03 6.44 -5.87
CA SER A 90 -1.57 7.75 -6.36
C SER A 90 -0.04 7.90 -6.41
#